data_AF-A0A3L7RZN6-F1
#
_entry.id   AF-A0A3L7RZN6-F1
#
_cell.length_a   1.000
_cell.length_b   1.000
_cell.length_c   1.000
_cell.angle_alpha   90.00
_cell.angle_beta   90.00
_cell.angle_gamma   90.00
#
_symmetry.space_group_name_H-M   'P 1'
#
loop_
_entity.id
_entity.type
_entity.pdbx_description
1 polymer ?
#
loop_
_entity_poly.entity_id
_entity_poly.type
_entity_poly.pdbx_seq_one_letter_code
_entity_poly.pdbx_strand_id
1 'polypeptide(L)'
;MFWKKTLTTKLETLSGLVGSWLVRDAHSDHGFLTAGSKNERLRFSRLYLDSQEVRASFIPKLSLDQTSFLLEMRQRYGLVILDGYRVPKRLDGMVLRIPKFVSLIIDVPIKDEDLLRKLPKDRRMSFKHANSSDVEVKVTRSMDFVSEFIERYHGPAIHRSHGEEGHVLSPRHLRKILQCPDNEFMLLFRGSECIKAGVCLRQGITYRMYTTGWLHGSQENLKGNMQCVGIWKALNRARELTCNVLDLGGTPPFLDDGVFNFKMRWNARLNKSRLTYGSHYLLIDPAHPRIQSFFANHPTIVYDRHNNLCIMSANKPSEVQFRPSILEGVSSWWRLVSPEEAQERDLSKAPTDDMPTGWCIRETLP
;
A
#
# COMPACT_ATOMS: atom_id res chain seq x y z
N MET A 1 18.30 -24.35 -15.58
CA MET A 1 17.90 -22.93 -15.43
C MET A 1 17.08 -22.63 -14.16
N PHE A 2 16.32 -23.59 -13.61
CA PHE A 2 15.56 -23.42 -12.35
C PHE A 2 16.42 -23.21 -11.09
N TRP A 3 17.53 -23.95 -10.93
CA TRP A 3 18.39 -23.88 -9.74
C TRP A 3 19.08 -22.51 -9.53
N LYS A 4 19.41 -21.79 -10.61
CA LYS A 4 19.98 -20.43 -10.52
C LYS A 4 18.96 -19.41 -9.97
N LYS A 5 17.67 -19.55 -10.30
CA LYS A 5 16.60 -18.65 -9.81
C LYS A 5 16.31 -18.83 -8.32
N THR A 6 16.38 -20.06 -7.81
CA THR A 6 16.04 -20.35 -6.40
C THR A 6 17.12 -19.87 -5.42
N LEU A 7 18.40 -19.97 -5.82
CA LEU A 7 19.51 -19.48 -5.00
C LEU A 7 19.48 -17.96 -4.86
N THR A 8 19.15 -17.24 -5.94
CA THR A 8 19.04 -15.77 -5.94
C THR A 8 17.93 -15.29 -5.01
N THR A 9 16.75 -15.92 -4.97
CA THR A 9 15.65 -15.42 -4.11
C THR A 9 15.92 -15.60 -2.61
N LYS A 10 16.56 -16.70 -2.21
CA LYS A 10 16.97 -16.91 -0.80
C LYS A 10 18.09 -15.95 -0.40
N LEU A 11 19.09 -15.76 -1.28
CA LEU A 11 20.15 -14.76 -1.05
C LEU A 11 19.62 -13.32 -1.08
N GLU A 12 18.61 -13.02 -1.90
CA GLU A 12 17.94 -11.71 -1.93
C GLU A 12 17.12 -11.43 -0.67
N THR A 13 16.48 -12.46 -0.10
CA THR A 13 15.79 -12.33 1.20
C THR A 13 16.80 -12.09 2.33
N LEU A 14 17.98 -12.70 2.24
CA LEU A 14 19.12 -12.42 3.13
C LEU A 14 19.86 -11.13 2.76
N SER A 15 19.63 -10.53 1.59
CA SER A 15 20.47 -9.44 1.07
C SER A 15 20.36 -8.17 1.89
N GLY A 16 19.24 -7.93 2.58
CA GLY A 16 19.15 -6.84 3.57
C GLY A 16 20.09 -7.02 4.77
N LEU A 17 20.50 -8.26 5.08
CA LEU A 17 21.50 -8.56 6.10
C LEU A 17 22.93 -8.49 5.55
N VAL A 18 23.12 -8.79 4.26
CA VAL A 18 24.43 -9.00 3.63
C VAL A 18 24.91 -7.79 2.80
N GLY A 19 24.04 -6.84 2.47
CA GLY A 19 24.41 -5.67 1.67
C GLY A 19 23.28 -4.69 1.40
N SER A 20 23.50 -3.83 0.41
CA SER A 20 22.54 -2.84 -0.08
C SER A 20 22.59 -2.83 -1.60
N TRP A 21 21.60 -2.21 -2.22
CA TRP A 21 21.53 -2.05 -3.67
C TRP A 21 21.52 -0.57 -3.99
N LEU A 22 22.44 -0.16 -4.85
CA LEU A 22 22.36 1.13 -5.52
C LEU A 22 21.55 0.95 -6.79
N VAL A 23 20.38 1.59 -6.83
CA VAL A 23 19.47 1.55 -7.98
C VAL A 23 19.57 2.88 -8.68
N ARG A 24 19.87 2.86 -9.99
CA ARG A 24 20.06 4.06 -10.80
C ARG A 24 19.22 4.00 -12.05
N ASP A 25 18.84 5.17 -12.53
CA ASP A 25 18.33 5.34 -13.89
C ASP A 25 19.41 4.93 -14.90
N ALA A 26 19.02 4.29 -16.01
CA ALA A 26 19.99 3.81 -17.00
C ALA A 26 20.67 4.92 -17.81
N HIS A 27 20.09 6.12 -17.83
CA HIS A 27 20.48 7.24 -18.69
C HIS A 27 20.97 8.47 -17.91
N SER A 28 20.99 8.42 -16.57
CA SER A 28 21.44 9.50 -15.70
C SER A 28 22.11 8.97 -14.43
N ASP A 29 22.86 9.80 -13.70
CA ASP A 29 23.42 9.41 -12.39
C ASP A 29 22.39 9.52 -11.25
N HIS A 30 21.11 9.66 -11.58
CA HIS A 30 20.04 9.65 -10.58
C HIS A 30 19.83 8.24 -10.06
N GLY A 31 19.56 8.14 -8.76
CA GLY A 31 19.40 6.85 -8.12
C GLY A 31 18.88 6.97 -6.72
N PHE A 32 18.83 5.85 -6.02
CA PHE A 32 18.61 5.75 -4.59
C PHE A 32 19.33 4.51 -4.05
N LEU A 33 19.63 4.52 -2.76
CA LEU A 33 20.12 3.33 -2.08
C LEU A 33 18.95 2.61 -1.43
N THR A 34 18.96 1.28 -1.45
CA THR A 34 17.98 0.47 -0.72
C THR A 34 18.64 -0.72 -0.05
N ALA A 35 18.36 -0.90 1.24
CA ALA A 35 18.74 -2.06 2.02
C ALA A 35 17.44 -2.81 2.39
N GLY A 36 17.14 -3.90 1.67
CA GLY A 36 15.90 -4.63 1.89
C GLY A 36 15.45 -5.49 0.73
N SER A 37 14.14 -5.75 0.65
CA SER A 37 13.57 -6.73 -0.28
C SER A 37 13.62 -6.29 -1.75
N LYS A 38 13.69 -7.26 -2.67
CA LYS A 38 13.64 -7.01 -4.12
C LYS A 38 12.42 -6.17 -4.53
N ASN A 39 11.27 -6.41 -3.89
CA ASN A 39 10.02 -5.76 -4.23
C ASN A 39 10.06 -4.25 -3.96
N GLU A 40 10.73 -3.80 -2.91
CA GLU A 40 10.86 -2.36 -2.66
C GLU A 40 11.75 -1.68 -3.69
N ARG A 41 12.77 -2.39 -4.21
CA ARG A 41 13.59 -1.86 -5.30
C ARG A 41 12.72 -1.54 -6.49
N LEU A 42 11.92 -2.50 -6.95
CA LEU A 42 11.02 -2.34 -8.10
C LEU A 42 9.99 -1.23 -7.85
N ARG A 43 9.36 -1.21 -6.67
CA ARG A 43 8.38 -0.20 -6.29
C ARG A 43 8.95 1.20 -6.33
N PHE A 44 10.08 1.44 -5.65
CA PHE A 44 10.66 2.79 -5.57
C PHE A 44 11.39 3.19 -6.84
N SER A 45 11.85 2.24 -7.67
CA SER A 45 12.27 2.56 -9.05
C SER A 45 11.16 3.26 -9.81
N ARG A 46 9.93 2.72 -9.77
CA ARG A 46 8.77 3.32 -10.43
C ARG A 46 8.40 4.68 -9.85
N LEU A 47 8.41 4.81 -8.52
CA LEU A 47 7.93 6.02 -7.85
C LEU A 47 8.97 7.17 -7.78
N TYR A 48 10.27 6.88 -7.86
CA TYR A 48 11.32 7.89 -7.61
C TYR A 48 12.16 8.24 -8.84
N LEU A 49 12.35 7.29 -9.77
CA LEU A 49 13.21 7.50 -10.94
C LEU A 49 12.44 7.88 -12.20
N ASP A 50 11.11 7.74 -12.21
CA ASP A 50 10.22 7.98 -13.37
C ASP A 50 10.67 7.28 -14.67
N SER A 51 11.48 6.23 -14.54
CA SER A 51 12.17 5.58 -15.67
C SER A 51 11.79 4.12 -15.78
N GLN A 52 11.66 3.64 -17.02
CA GLN A 52 11.41 2.23 -17.30
C GLN A 52 12.69 1.38 -17.26
N GLU A 53 13.85 2.00 -17.44
CA GLU A 53 15.13 1.30 -17.47
C GLU A 53 15.97 1.65 -16.24
N VAL A 54 16.13 0.66 -15.35
CA VAL A 54 16.91 0.82 -14.12
C VAL A 54 18.07 -0.16 -14.06
N ARG A 55 19.21 0.31 -13.57
CA ARG A 55 20.41 -0.48 -13.28
C ARG A 55 20.53 -0.66 -11.77
N ALA A 56 20.66 -1.90 -11.32
CA ALA A 56 20.86 -2.21 -9.91
C ALA A 56 22.26 -2.81 -9.70
N SER A 57 23.05 -2.19 -8.82
CA SER A 57 24.37 -2.67 -8.43
C SER A 57 24.35 -3.09 -6.96
N PHE A 58 24.80 -4.30 -6.65
CA PHE A 58 24.91 -4.78 -5.28
C PHE A 58 26.15 -4.18 -4.61
N ILE A 59 25.99 -3.69 -3.39
CA ILE A 59 27.05 -3.16 -2.55
C ILE A 59 27.14 -4.06 -1.32
N PRO A 60 28.20 -4.87 -1.18
CA PRO A 60 28.37 -5.74 -0.02
C PRO A 60 28.55 -4.90 1.26
N LYS A 61 28.01 -5.40 2.37
CA LYS A 61 28.13 -4.75 3.67
C LYS A 61 29.55 -4.92 4.22
N LEU A 62 30.39 -3.89 4.09
CA LEU A 62 31.80 -3.94 4.50
C LEU A 62 32.09 -3.45 5.93
N SER A 63 31.11 -2.93 6.70
CA SER A 63 31.37 -2.44 8.07
C SER A 63 30.18 -2.55 9.05
N LEU A 64 30.50 -2.43 10.35
CA LEU A 64 29.57 -2.41 11.49
C LEU A 64 28.87 -1.05 11.71
N ASP A 65 29.40 0.05 11.14
CA ASP A 65 28.77 1.38 11.22
C ASP A 65 28.47 1.92 9.82
N GLN A 66 27.33 1.53 9.27
CA GLN A 66 26.85 2.01 7.98
C GLN A 66 26.34 3.46 8.03
N THR A 67 26.29 4.11 9.20
CA THR A 67 25.64 5.42 9.36
C THR A 67 26.20 6.46 8.41
N SER A 68 27.53 6.63 8.37
CA SER A 68 28.18 7.63 7.49
C SER A 68 27.92 7.35 6.01
N PHE A 69 28.00 6.08 5.61
CA PHE A 69 27.70 5.67 4.23
C PHE A 69 26.23 5.95 3.86
N LEU A 70 25.28 5.64 4.74
CA LEU A 70 23.86 5.92 4.50
C LEU A 70 23.59 7.43 4.41
N LEU A 71 24.26 8.24 5.23
CA LEU A 71 24.15 9.71 5.17
C LEU A 71 24.77 10.28 3.89
N GLU A 72 25.91 9.76 3.45
CA GLU A 72 26.54 10.12 2.18
C GLU A 72 25.63 9.76 1.00
N MET A 73 25.08 8.55 0.97
CA MET A 73 24.17 8.11 -0.09
C MET A 73 22.88 8.93 -0.09
N ARG A 74 22.35 9.29 1.09
CA ARG A 74 21.22 10.21 1.23
C ARG A 74 21.53 11.57 0.63
N GLN A 75 22.70 12.15 0.91
CA GLN A 75 23.08 13.45 0.36
C GLN A 75 23.27 13.39 -1.16
N ARG A 76 23.89 12.33 -1.67
CA ARG A 76 24.16 12.17 -3.10
C ARG A 76 22.91 11.92 -3.93
N TYR A 77 22.00 11.07 -3.44
CA TYR A 77 20.87 10.55 -4.20
C TYR A 77 19.50 11.05 -3.71
N GLY A 78 19.48 11.79 -2.61
CA GLY A 78 18.28 12.27 -1.94
C GLY A 78 17.57 11.21 -1.08
N LEU A 79 17.63 9.94 -1.48
CA LEU A 79 16.82 8.87 -0.89
C LEU A 79 17.64 7.63 -0.52
N VAL A 80 17.46 7.18 0.71
CA VAL A 80 17.87 5.86 1.19
C VAL A 80 16.69 5.14 1.82
N ILE A 81 16.44 3.90 1.40
CA ILE A 81 15.32 3.07 1.85
C ILE A 81 15.85 1.94 2.72
N LEU A 82 15.28 1.79 3.92
CA LEU A 82 15.55 0.67 4.81
C LEU A 82 14.28 -0.15 4.97
N ASP A 83 14.28 -1.39 4.48
CA ASP A 83 13.14 -2.31 4.53
C ASP A 83 13.56 -3.66 5.14
N GLY A 84 12.87 -4.10 6.18
CA GLY A 84 13.23 -5.31 6.94
C GLY A 84 14.57 -5.19 7.68
N TYR A 85 15.16 -3.99 7.71
CA TYR A 85 16.41 -3.69 8.38
C TYR A 85 16.16 -2.93 9.69
N ARG A 86 16.92 -3.25 10.74
CA ARG A 86 16.89 -2.46 11.98
C ARG A 86 17.56 -1.12 11.70
N VAL A 87 16.80 -0.02 11.77
CA VAL A 87 17.34 1.33 11.65
C VAL A 87 18.50 1.49 12.65
N PRO A 88 19.71 1.88 12.19
CA PRO A 88 20.82 2.17 13.09
C PRO A 88 20.40 3.19 14.13
N LYS A 89 20.75 2.98 15.41
CA LYS A 89 20.35 3.89 16.51
C LYS A 89 20.74 5.35 16.26
N ARG A 90 21.86 5.60 15.56
CA ARG A 90 22.32 6.95 15.19
C ARG A 90 21.42 7.65 14.17
N LEU A 91 20.62 6.90 13.43
CA LEU A 91 19.63 7.40 12.47
C LEU A 91 18.22 7.41 13.08
N ASP A 92 18.08 7.03 14.35
CA ASP A 92 16.80 7.10 15.02
C ASP A 92 16.31 8.54 15.05
N GLY A 93 15.03 8.72 14.77
CA GLY A 93 14.44 10.04 14.59
C GLY A 93 14.84 10.79 13.31
N MET A 94 15.79 10.31 12.49
CA MET A 94 16.13 10.90 11.18
C MET A 94 15.42 10.21 10.01
N VAL A 95 14.73 9.10 10.29
CA VAL A 95 14.02 8.32 9.28
C VAL A 95 12.52 8.62 9.30
N LEU A 96 11.96 8.79 8.12
CA LEU A 96 10.53 8.84 7.91
C LEU A 96 9.97 7.43 7.85
N ARG A 97 9.04 7.10 8.75
CA ARG A 97 8.40 5.78 8.75
C ARG A 97 7.13 5.81 7.90
N ILE A 98 7.08 4.96 6.88
CA ILE A 98 5.95 4.82 5.95
C ILE A 98 5.33 3.44 6.13
N PRO A 99 4.02 3.29 6.39
CA PRO A 99 3.36 1.99 6.35
C PRO A 99 3.49 1.36 4.95
N LYS A 100 3.83 0.06 4.84
CA LYS A 100 3.89 -0.59 3.52
C LYS A 100 2.55 -0.56 2.78
N PHE A 101 1.49 -0.67 3.56
CA PHE A 101 0.11 -0.57 3.13
C PHE A 101 -0.72 -0.01 4.29
N VAL A 102 -1.79 0.72 3.95
CA VAL A 102 -2.83 1.15 4.88
C VAL A 102 -4.13 0.42 4.58
N SER A 103 -4.95 0.18 5.59
CA SER A 103 -6.30 -0.40 5.42
C SER A 103 -7.34 0.72 5.38
N LEU A 104 -8.34 0.53 4.52
CA LEU A 104 -9.50 1.40 4.39
C LEU A 104 -10.73 0.61 4.85
N ILE A 105 -11.57 1.25 5.65
CA ILE A 105 -12.79 0.67 6.22
C ILE A 105 -14.02 1.45 5.82
N ILE A 106 -15.14 0.73 5.69
CA ILE A 106 -16.47 1.29 5.49
C ILE A 106 -17.32 0.87 6.70
N ASP A 107 -18.05 1.81 7.30
CA ASP A 107 -19.06 1.47 8.29
C ASP A 107 -20.25 0.79 7.58
N VAL A 108 -20.59 -0.42 8.00
CA VAL A 108 -21.64 -1.24 7.36
C VAL A 108 -22.98 -0.55 7.60
N PRO A 109 -23.68 -0.10 6.54
CA PRO A 109 -24.89 0.67 6.70
C PRO A 109 -26.06 -0.25 7.08
N ILE A 110 -26.94 0.21 7.98
CA ILE A 110 -28.20 -0.46 8.30
C ILE A 110 -29.09 -0.48 7.06
N LYS A 111 -29.17 0.64 6.34
CA LYS A 111 -29.96 0.81 5.11
C LYS A 111 -29.08 1.25 3.95
N ASP A 112 -29.35 0.74 2.75
CA ASP A 112 -28.52 1.02 1.56
C ASP A 112 -28.53 2.50 1.17
N GLU A 113 -29.64 3.18 1.42
CA GLU A 113 -29.81 4.61 1.19
C GLU A 113 -28.78 5.46 1.95
N ASP A 114 -28.38 5.03 3.15
CA ASP A 114 -27.42 5.76 3.97
C ASP A 114 -26.02 5.76 3.38
N LEU A 115 -25.62 4.65 2.74
CA LEU A 115 -24.39 4.58 1.98
C LEU A 115 -24.52 5.36 0.67
N LEU A 116 -25.60 5.17 -0.08
CA LEU A 116 -25.83 5.82 -1.37
C LEU A 116 -25.76 7.34 -1.28
N ARG A 117 -26.28 7.97 -0.22
CA ARG A 117 -26.20 9.43 0.00
C ARG A 117 -24.77 9.95 0.10
N LYS A 118 -23.83 9.13 0.58
CA LYS A 118 -22.41 9.50 0.75
C LYS A 118 -21.57 9.19 -0.49
N LEU A 119 -22.08 8.40 -1.44
CA LEU A 119 -21.34 7.99 -2.63
C LEU A 119 -21.41 9.05 -3.75
N PRO A 120 -20.30 9.25 -4.51
CA PRO A 120 -20.33 10.08 -5.71
C PRO A 120 -21.28 9.49 -6.78
N LYS A 121 -21.73 10.31 -7.73
CA LYS A 121 -22.75 9.95 -8.72
C LYS A 121 -22.41 8.67 -9.50
N ASP A 122 -21.17 8.54 -9.94
CA ASP A 122 -20.71 7.36 -10.69
C ASP A 122 -20.77 6.08 -9.84
N ARG A 123 -20.43 6.15 -8.54
CA ARG A 123 -20.49 5.00 -7.63
C ARG A 123 -21.92 4.62 -7.29
N ARG A 124 -22.83 5.59 -7.19
CA ARG A 124 -24.27 5.31 -7.10
C ARG A 124 -24.77 4.54 -8.32
N MET A 125 -24.28 4.86 -9.52
CA MET A 125 -24.62 4.10 -10.74
C MET A 125 -24.01 2.70 -10.73
N SER A 126 -22.74 2.57 -10.35
CA SER A 126 -22.10 1.25 -10.17
C SER A 126 -22.82 0.39 -9.13
N PHE A 127 -23.32 1.00 -8.06
CA PHE A 127 -24.10 0.34 -7.02
C PHE A 127 -25.42 -0.21 -7.59
N LYS A 128 -26.18 0.63 -8.32
CA LYS A 128 -27.44 0.19 -8.95
C LYS A 128 -27.19 -0.99 -9.89
N HIS A 129 -26.14 -0.91 -10.70
CA HIS A 129 -25.75 -2.00 -11.60
C HIS A 129 -25.34 -3.27 -10.83
N ALA A 130 -24.58 -3.13 -9.74
CA ALA A 130 -24.20 -4.26 -8.90
C ALA A 130 -25.41 -4.93 -8.24
N ASN A 131 -26.42 -4.13 -7.85
CA ASN A 131 -27.64 -4.64 -7.26
C ASN A 131 -28.52 -5.36 -8.29
N SER A 132 -28.56 -4.87 -9.53
CA SER A 132 -29.29 -5.50 -10.64
C SER A 132 -28.48 -6.53 -11.42
N SER A 133 -27.27 -6.86 -10.97
CA SER A 133 -26.41 -7.81 -11.70
C SER A 133 -26.92 -9.24 -11.54
N ASP A 134 -26.71 -10.05 -12.57
CA ASP A 134 -26.94 -11.50 -12.60
C ASP A 134 -25.89 -12.28 -11.79
N VAL A 135 -25.08 -11.58 -10.98
CA VAL A 135 -23.99 -12.18 -10.22
C VAL A 135 -24.52 -12.79 -8.92
N GLU A 136 -24.44 -14.11 -8.84
CA GLU A 136 -24.74 -14.90 -7.65
C GLU A 136 -23.52 -14.92 -6.71
N VAL A 137 -23.78 -14.88 -5.40
CA VAL A 137 -22.73 -15.03 -4.38
C VAL A 137 -22.90 -16.36 -3.67
N LYS A 138 -21.83 -17.14 -3.62
CA LYS A 138 -21.75 -18.34 -2.79
C LYS A 138 -20.61 -18.17 -1.80
N VAL A 139 -20.74 -18.80 -0.64
CA VAL A 139 -19.65 -18.88 0.35
C VAL A 139 -19.25 -20.33 0.56
N THR A 140 -17.96 -20.56 0.74
CA THR A 140 -17.45 -21.90 1.09
C THR A 140 -16.29 -21.77 2.06
N ARG A 141 -16.15 -22.76 2.94
CA ARG A 141 -14.99 -22.91 3.83
C ARG A 141 -14.18 -24.15 3.50
N SER A 142 -14.47 -24.79 2.35
CA SER A 142 -13.78 -26.00 1.95
C SER A 142 -12.30 -25.72 1.76
N MET A 143 -11.48 -26.50 2.48
CA MET A 143 -10.02 -26.48 2.33
C MET A 143 -9.57 -27.00 0.97
N ASP A 144 -10.41 -27.77 0.29
CA ASP A 144 -10.12 -28.32 -1.04
C ASP A 144 -10.10 -27.21 -2.09
N PHE A 145 -10.83 -26.11 -1.86
CA PHE A 145 -10.83 -24.96 -2.75
C PHE A 145 -9.55 -24.12 -2.68
N VAL A 146 -8.65 -24.35 -1.70
CA VAL A 146 -7.43 -23.56 -1.54
C VAL A 146 -6.50 -23.67 -2.75
N SER A 147 -6.26 -24.88 -3.25
CA SER A 147 -5.38 -25.08 -4.41
C SER A 147 -5.99 -24.41 -5.65
N GLU A 148 -7.29 -24.63 -5.87
CA GLU A 148 -8.01 -24.02 -6.98
C GLU A 148 -7.97 -22.49 -6.94
N PHE A 149 -8.22 -21.89 -5.77
CA PHE A 149 -8.15 -20.45 -5.57
C PHE A 149 -6.79 -19.88 -5.95
N ILE A 150 -5.69 -20.52 -5.52
CA ILE A 150 -4.34 -20.04 -5.81
C ILE A 150 -4.02 -20.18 -7.29
N GLU A 151 -4.30 -21.34 -7.89
CA GLU A 151 -3.90 -21.66 -9.27
C GLU A 151 -4.74 -20.96 -10.32
N ARG A 152 -6.06 -20.88 -10.13
CA ARG A 152 -6.99 -20.37 -11.13
C ARG A 152 -7.38 -18.91 -10.92
N TYR A 153 -7.29 -18.37 -9.70
CA TYR A 153 -7.82 -17.04 -9.39
C TYR A 153 -6.72 -16.08 -8.92
N HIS A 154 -6.15 -16.32 -7.74
CA HIS A 154 -5.28 -15.37 -7.06
C HIS A 154 -3.91 -15.24 -7.74
N GLY A 155 -3.22 -16.35 -8.02
CA GLY A 155 -1.90 -16.35 -8.66
C GLY A 155 -1.92 -15.62 -10.01
N PRO A 156 -2.78 -16.03 -10.96
CA PRO A 156 -2.90 -15.36 -12.26
C PRO A 156 -3.28 -13.87 -12.16
N ALA A 157 -4.21 -13.53 -11.27
CA ALA A 157 -4.63 -12.14 -11.07
C ALA A 157 -3.47 -11.27 -10.56
N ILE A 158 -2.75 -11.71 -9.52
CA ILE A 158 -1.61 -10.98 -8.97
C ILE A 158 -0.49 -10.85 -10.00
N HIS A 159 -0.17 -11.94 -10.72
CA HIS A 159 0.87 -11.90 -11.74
C HIS A 159 0.53 -10.92 -12.86
N ARG A 160 -0.73 -10.91 -13.33
CA ARG A 160 -1.14 -9.99 -14.40
C ARG A 160 -1.20 -8.54 -13.94
N SER A 161 -1.63 -8.27 -12.71
CA SER A 161 -1.76 -6.91 -12.19
C SER A 161 -0.45 -6.29 -11.72
N HIS A 162 0.48 -7.11 -11.21
CA HIS A 162 1.66 -6.60 -10.52
C HIS A 162 2.98 -7.17 -11.06
N GLY A 163 2.95 -8.07 -12.04
CA GLY A 163 4.16 -8.65 -12.64
C GLY A 163 5.06 -9.29 -11.59
N GLU A 164 6.33 -8.85 -11.56
CA GLU A 164 7.31 -9.31 -10.59
C GLU A 164 7.17 -8.70 -9.19
N GLU A 165 6.45 -7.60 -9.03
CA GLU A 165 6.17 -6.99 -7.71
C GLU A 165 5.08 -7.75 -6.94
N GLY A 166 4.32 -8.59 -7.65
CA GLY A 166 3.19 -9.32 -7.09
C GLY A 166 3.61 -10.37 -6.06
N HIS A 167 3.00 -10.32 -4.88
CA HIS A 167 3.17 -11.35 -3.86
C HIS A 167 1.98 -12.31 -3.85
N VAL A 168 2.18 -13.52 -4.38
CA VAL A 168 1.18 -14.60 -4.34
C VAL A 168 1.20 -15.28 -2.97
N LEU A 169 0.04 -15.40 -2.33
CA LEU A 169 -0.08 -16.12 -1.06
C LEU A 169 0.28 -17.60 -1.21
N SER A 170 0.97 -18.17 -0.21
CA SER A 170 1.22 -19.61 -0.19
C SER A 170 -0.04 -20.39 0.21
N PRO A 171 -0.31 -21.57 -0.39
CA PRO A 171 -1.42 -22.43 0.01
C PRO A 171 -1.39 -22.80 1.50
N ARG A 172 -0.19 -23.02 2.06
CA ARG A 172 -0.01 -23.31 3.50
C ARG A 172 -0.51 -22.18 4.38
N HIS A 173 -0.16 -20.94 4.03
CA HIS A 173 -0.62 -19.76 4.78
C HIS A 173 -2.14 -19.60 4.68
N LEU A 174 -2.70 -19.81 3.48
CA LEU A 174 -4.15 -19.71 3.28
C LEU A 174 -4.92 -20.78 4.06
N ARG A 175 -4.45 -22.04 4.09
CA ARG A 175 -5.03 -23.09 4.96
C ARG A 175 -5.01 -22.69 6.43
N LYS A 176 -3.90 -22.12 6.91
CA LYS A 176 -3.80 -21.63 8.31
C LYS A 176 -4.82 -20.53 8.59
N ILE A 177 -5.04 -19.61 7.66
CA ILE A 177 -6.08 -18.57 7.78
C ILE A 177 -7.48 -19.19 7.88
N LEU A 178 -7.79 -20.16 7.01
CA LEU A 178 -9.12 -20.77 6.94
C LEU A 178 -9.41 -21.78 8.06
N GLN A 179 -8.42 -22.11 8.91
CA GLN A 179 -8.65 -22.88 10.12
C GLN A 179 -9.51 -22.12 11.14
N CYS A 180 -9.61 -20.79 11.03
CA CYS A 180 -10.54 -20.01 11.83
C CYS A 180 -11.97 -20.22 11.27
N PRO A 181 -12.93 -20.72 12.07
CA PRO A 181 -14.26 -21.11 11.58
C PRO A 181 -15.08 -20.02 10.91
N ASP A 182 -14.83 -18.75 11.25
CA ASP A 182 -15.53 -17.60 10.69
C ASP A 182 -14.90 -17.04 9.40
N ASN A 183 -13.75 -17.60 8.98
CA ASN A 183 -13.12 -17.20 7.72
C ASN A 183 -13.69 -18.03 6.58
N GLU A 184 -13.86 -17.41 5.42
CA GLU A 184 -14.54 -18.05 4.29
C GLU A 184 -14.01 -17.54 2.95
N PHE A 185 -14.24 -18.33 1.91
CA PHE A 185 -14.20 -17.85 0.54
C PHE A 185 -15.55 -17.24 0.18
N MET A 186 -15.51 -16.08 -0.46
CA MET A 186 -16.65 -15.48 -1.15
C MET A 186 -16.46 -15.65 -2.66
N LEU A 187 -17.38 -16.35 -3.29
CA LEU A 187 -17.35 -16.74 -4.71
C LEU A 187 -18.43 -15.96 -5.46
N LEU A 188 -18.06 -15.34 -6.57
CA LEU A 188 -18.96 -14.58 -7.43
C LEU A 188 -19.13 -15.34 -8.75
N PHE A 189 -20.36 -15.76 -9.02
CA PHE A 189 -20.73 -16.55 -10.18
C PHE A 189 -21.46 -15.69 -11.20
N ARG A 190 -21.21 -15.94 -12.49
CA ARG A 190 -22.05 -15.49 -13.60
C ARG A 190 -22.58 -16.72 -14.31
N GLY A 191 -23.88 -16.97 -14.19
CA GLY A 191 -24.45 -18.28 -14.55
C GLY A 191 -23.84 -19.39 -13.69
N SER A 192 -23.30 -20.43 -14.32
CA SER A 192 -22.68 -21.58 -13.63
C SER A 192 -21.18 -21.40 -13.34
N GLU A 193 -20.54 -20.36 -13.86
CA GLU A 193 -19.09 -20.18 -13.76
C GLU A 193 -18.71 -19.20 -12.64
N CYS A 194 -17.78 -19.60 -11.76
CA CYS A 194 -17.17 -18.71 -10.78
C CYS A 194 -16.13 -17.84 -11.46
N ILE A 195 -16.43 -16.55 -11.62
CA ILE A 195 -15.56 -15.60 -12.34
C ILE A 195 -14.60 -14.86 -11.40
N LYS A 196 -14.93 -14.79 -10.10
CA LYS A 196 -14.12 -14.12 -9.08
C LYS A 196 -14.27 -14.81 -7.73
N ALA A 197 -13.16 -14.94 -7.01
CA ALA A 197 -13.13 -15.48 -5.66
C ALA A 197 -12.33 -14.55 -4.75
N GLY A 198 -12.67 -14.52 -3.47
CA GLY A 198 -11.93 -13.78 -2.46
C GLY A 198 -11.90 -14.53 -1.14
N VAL A 199 -10.82 -14.33 -0.40
CA VAL A 199 -10.69 -14.80 0.99
C VAL A 199 -11.16 -13.67 1.88
N CYS A 200 -12.12 -13.95 2.75
CA CYS A 200 -12.67 -13.00 3.70
C CYS A 200 -12.45 -13.48 5.13
N LEU A 201 -12.12 -12.55 6.02
CA LEU A 201 -11.88 -12.84 7.44
C LEU A 201 -12.92 -12.13 8.29
N ARG A 202 -13.42 -12.81 9.33
CA ARG A 202 -14.27 -12.17 10.32
C ARG A 202 -13.53 -12.09 11.65
N GLN A 203 -13.48 -10.90 12.22
CA GLN A 203 -12.78 -10.61 13.47
C GLN A 203 -13.66 -9.69 14.32
N GLY A 204 -14.45 -10.29 15.22
CA GLY A 204 -15.48 -9.59 15.99
C GLY A 204 -16.49 -8.92 15.06
N ILE A 205 -16.63 -7.59 15.20
CA ILE A 205 -17.55 -6.76 14.41
C ILE A 205 -17.02 -6.36 13.03
N THR A 206 -15.86 -6.89 12.61
CA THR A 206 -15.23 -6.54 11.33
C THR A 206 -15.26 -7.71 10.36
N TYR A 207 -15.77 -7.49 9.16
CA TYR A 207 -15.60 -8.36 8.00
C TYR A 207 -14.51 -7.79 7.10
N ARG A 208 -13.49 -8.56 6.75
CA ARG A 208 -12.32 -8.10 6.00
C ARG A 208 -12.20 -8.81 4.67
N MET A 209 -12.08 -8.05 3.58
CA MET A 209 -11.64 -8.55 2.28
C MET A 209 -10.12 -8.72 2.29
N TYR A 210 -9.62 -9.93 2.56
CA TYR A 210 -8.18 -10.16 2.78
C TYR A 210 -7.39 -10.22 1.48
N THR A 211 -7.86 -11.02 0.52
CA THR A 211 -7.29 -11.09 -0.84
C THR A 211 -8.37 -11.49 -1.83
N THR A 212 -8.17 -11.18 -3.11
CA THR A 212 -9.06 -11.56 -4.19
C THR A 212 -8.29 -12.04 -5.40
N GLY A 213 -8.96 -12.81 -6.27
CA GLY A 213 -8.49 -13.20 -7.58
C GLY A 213 -9.67 -13.38 -8.52
N TRP A 214 -9.42 -13.32 -9.82
CA TRP A 214 -10.42 -13.55 -10.85
C TRP A 214 -9.93 -14.61 -11.82
N LEU A 215 -10.87 -15.32 -12.42
CA LEU A 215 -10.61 -16.53 -13.16
C LEU A 215 -9.58 -16.27 -14.28
N HIS A 216 -8.47 -17.03 -14.22
CA HIS A 216 -7.29 -16.97 -15.07
C HIS A 216 -6.65 -15.58 -15.21
N GLY A 217 -6.92 -14.66 -14.28
CA GLY A 217 -6.48 -13.28 -14.40
C GLY A 217 -7.12 -12.53 -15.57
N SER A 218 -8.19 -13.04 -16.20
CA SER A 218 -8.82 -12.40 -17.38
C SER A 218 -9.43 -11.03 -17.06
N GLN A 219 -9.03 -9.98 -17.79
CA GLN A 219 -9.62 -8.63 -17.66
C GLN A 219 -11.09 -8.61 -18.09
N GLU A 220 -11.49 -9.52 -18.96
CA GLU A 220 -12.89 -9.74 -19.32
C GLU A 220 -13.77 -10.04 -18.10
N ASN A 221 -13.23 -10.76 -17.11
CA ASN A 221 -13.92 -11.08 -15.86
C ASN A 221 -14.06 -9.86 -14.94
N LEU A 222 -13.34 -8.77 -15.21
CA LEU A 222 -13.46 -7.51 -14.48
C LEU A 222 -14.37 -6.48 -15.18
N LYS A 223 -14.79 -6.74 -16.43
CA LYS A 223 -15.78 -5.90 -17.12
C LYS A 223 -17.10 -5.83 -16.35
N GLY A 224 -17.87 -4.76 -16.58
CA GLY A 224 -19.15 -4.55 -15.90
C GLY A 224 -19.02 -4.16 -14.43
N ASN A 225 -17.92 -3.50 -14.03
CA ASN A 225 -17.69 -3.06 -12.65
C ASN A 225 -17.62 -4.19 -11.61
N MET A 226 -17.09 -5.38 -11.97
CA MET A 226 -17.04 -6.56 -11.07
C MET A 226 -16.34 -6.28 -9.72
N GLN A 227 -15.39 -5.35 -9.69
CA GLN A 227 -14.78 -4.92 -8.42
C GLN A 227 -15.79 -4.20 -7.51
N CYS A 228 -16.68 -3.39 -8.07
CA CYS A 228 -17.76 -2.75 -7.33
C CYS A 228 -18.79 -3.77 -6.84
N VAL A 229 -19.13 -4.75 -7.69
CA VAL A 229 -20.00 -5.87 -7.29
C VAL A 229 -19.40 -6.61 -6.10
N GLY A 230 -18.11 -6.92 -6.13
CA GLY A 230 -17.41 -7.57 -5.02
C GLY A 230 -17.49 -6.82 -3.69
N ILE A 231 -17.28 -5.49 -3.70
CA ILE A 231 -17.42 -4.68 -2.48
C ILE A 231 -18.87 -4.65 -2.00
N TRP A 232 -19.83 -4.48 -2.92
CA TRP A 232 -21.26 -4.46 -2.60
C TRP A 232 -21.71 -5.77 -1.94
N LYS A 233 -21.36 -6.90 -2.55
CA LYS A 233 -21.69 -8.22 -2.00
C LYS A 233 -20.99 -8.48 -0.66
N ALA A 234 -19.77 -7.97 -0.47
CA ALA A 234 -19.08 -8.04 0.82
C ALA A 234 -19.78 -7.20 1.91
N LEU A 235 -20.35 -6.04 1.58
CA LEU A 235 -21.16 -5.24 2.52
C LEU A 235 -22.41 -5.99 2.95
N ASN A 236 -23.13 -6.60 2.01
CA ASN A 236 -24.31 -7.42 2.33
C ASN A 236 -23.93 -8.61 3.22
N ARG A 237 -22.84 -9.30 2.88
CA ARG A 237 -22.33 -10.40 3.69
C ARG A 237 -21.92 -9.94 5.10
N ALA A 238 -21.30 -8.77 5.22
CA ALA A 238 -20.98 -8.18 6.52
C ALA A 238 -22.25 -7.92 7.35
N ARG A 239 -23.32 -7.41 6.73
CA ARG A 239 -24.62 -7.19 7.38
C ARG A 239 -25.27 -8.49 7.82
N GLU A 240 -25.29 -9.52 6.97
CA GLU A 240 -25.78 -10.87 7.32
C GLU A 240 -25.04 -11.45 8.54
N LEU A 241 -23.74 -11.19 8.61
CA LEU A 241 -22.87 -11.62 9.71
C LEU A 241 -22.91 -10.66 10.91
N THR A 242 -23.80 -9.67 10.94
CA THR A 242 -23.94 -8.66 12.01
C THR A 242 -22.62 -7.90 12.31
N CYS A 243 -21.78 -7.73 11.29
CA CYS A 243 -20.58 -6.91 11.36
C CYS A 243 -20.93 -5.43 11.16
N ASN A 244 -20.24 -4.55 11.89
CA ASN A 244 -20.41 -3.10 11.81
C ASN A 244 -19.39 -2.45 10.86
N VAL A 245 -18.33 -3.16 10.49
CA VAL A 245 -17.24 -2.63 9.66
C VAL A 245 -16.88 -3.61 8.55
N LEU A 246 -16.73 -3.08 7.34
CA LEU A 246 -16.09 -3.76 6.22
C LEU A 246 -14.68 -3.20 6.01
N ASP A 247 -13.65 -4.01 6.27
CA ASP A 247 -12.24 -3.71 5.98
C ASP A 247 -11.91 -4.14 4.53
N LEU A 248 -11.63 -3.17 3.67
CA LEU A 248 -11.34 -3.38 2.25
C LEU A 248 -9.93 -3.92 2.00
N GLY A 249 -9.16 -4.20 3.05
CA GLY A 249 -7.78 -4.66 2.97
C GLY A 249 -6.81 -3.56 2.60
N GLY A 250 -5.55 -3.95 2.42
CA GLY A 250 -4.41 -3.07 2.24
C GLY A 250 -4.41 -2.35 0.90
N THR A 251 -3.87 -1.14 0.89
CA THR A 251 -3.57 -0.35 -0.32
C THR A 251 -2.24 0.39 -0.09
N PRO A 252 -1.44 0.66 -1.14
CA PRO A 252 -0.25 1.49 -1.01
C PRO A 252 -0.58 2.82 -0.30
N PRO A 253 0.37 3.39 0.46
CA PRO A 253 0.14 4.56 1.31
C PRO A 253 0.16 5.88 0.52
N PHE A 254 -0.05 5.87 -0.79
CA PHE A 254 0.03 7.06 -1.64
C PHE A 254 -1.37 7.50 -2.04
N LEU A 255 -1.69 8.80 -1.91
CA LEU A 255 -3.04 9.30 -2.16
C LEU A 255 -3.39 9.32 -3.65
N ASP A 256 -2.39 9.36 -4.52
CA ASP A 256 -2.52 9.28 -5.97
C ASP A 256 -2.64 7.82 -6.48
N ASP A 257 -2.42 6.82 -5.62
CA ASP A 257 -2.52 5.40 -6.00
C ASP A 257 -3.95 5.02 -6.46
N GLY A 258 -4.03 4.29 -7.57
CA GLY A 258 -5.31 3.91 -8.17
C GLY A 258 -6.16 2.99 -7.29
N VAL A 259 -5.55 2.08 -6.54
CA VAL A 259 -6.27 1.19 -5.61
C VAL A 259 -6.76 1.98 -4.39
N PHE A 260 -5.94 2.90 -3.89
CA PHE A 260 -6.29 3.82 -2.81
C PHE A 260 -7.52 4.65 -3.21
N ASN A 261 -7.42 5.35 -4.35
CA ASN A 261 -8.49 6.18 -4.89
C ASN A 261 -9.75 5.39 -5.20
N PHE A 262 -9.62 4.18 -5.75
CA PHE A 262 -10.75 3.31 -6.02
C PHE A 262 -11.56 3.01 -4.74
N LYS A 263 -10.87 2.63 -3.66
CA LYS A 263 -11.46 2.31 -2.35
C LYS A 263 -12.04 3.54 -1.66
N MET A 264 -11.33 4.68 -1.69
CA MET A 264 -11.81 5.93 -1.10
C MET A 264 -13.14 6.42 -1.71
N ARG A 265 -13.39 6.12 -2.99
CA ARG A 265 -14.68 6.45 -3.63
C ARG A 265 -15.89 5.72 -3.04
N TRP A 266 -15.67 4.71 -2.19
CA TRP A 266 -16.72 4.06 -1.40
C TRP A 266 -17.02 4.78 -0.08
N ASN A 267 -16.59 6.04 0.06
CA ASN A 267 -16.65 6.80 1.31
C ASN A 267 -15.96 6.04 2.46
N ALA A 268 -14.86 5.35 2.14
CA ALA A 268 -14.06 4.66 3.12
C ALA A 268 -13.20 5.67 3.91
N ARG A 269 -12.81 5.27 5.13
CA ARG A 269 -11.89 6.01 6.01
C ARG A 269 -10.69 5.14 6.37
N LEU A 270 -9.58 5.74 6.78
CA LEU A 270 -8.41 4.97 7.21
C LEU A 270 -8.70 4.22 8.51
N ASN A 271 -8.23 2.98 8.57
CA ASN A 271 -8.35 2.15 9.75
C ASN A 271 -7.24 2.46 10.77
N LYS A 272 -7.55 3.23 11.82
CA LYS A 272 -6.59 3.57 12.88
C LYS A 272 -6.20 2.40 13.78
N SER A 273 -7.09 1.41 13.95
CA SER A 273 -6.93 0.32 14.93
C SER A 273 -6.06 -0.83 14.43
N ARG A 274 -5.63 -0.81 13.16
CA ARG A 274 -4.74 -1.82 12.58
C ARG A 274 -3.37 -1.27 12.22
N LEU A 275 -2.42 -1.54 13.11
CA LEU A 275 -1.00 -1.28 12.90
C LEU A 275 -0.37 -2.31 11.95
N THR A 276 -0.16 -1.82 10.72
CA THR A 276 0.94 -2.12 9.79
C THR A 276 0.99 -3.48 9.09
N TYR A 277 1.01 -3.41 7.75
CA TYR A 277 1.62 -4.41 6.88
C TYR A 277 3.16 -4.32 6.91
N GLY A 278 3.74 -4.03 8.08
CA GLY A 278 5.09 -3.52 8.23
C GLY A 278 5.25 -2.06 7.79
N SER A 279 6.49 -1.58 7.81
CA SER A 279 6.86 -0.22 7.40
C SER A 279 8.15 -0.21 6.58
N HIS A 280 8.27 0.80 5.72
CA HIS A 280 9.53 1.28 5.19
C HIS A 280 10.06 2.40 6.08
N TYR A 281 11.38 2.55 6.13
CA TYR A 281 12.03 3.70 6.74
C TYR A 281 12.83 4.43 5.68
N LEU A 282 12.46 5.68 5.40
CA LEU A 282 13.13 6.51 4.42
C LEU A 282 14.05 7.48 5.14
N LEU A 283 15.34 7.42 4.83
CA LEU A 283 16.27 8.48 5.16
C LEU A 283 16.32 9.42 3.94
N ILE A 284 15.80 10.63 4.11
CA ILE A 284 15.62 11.62 3.04
C ILE A 284 16.53 12.83 3.24
N ASP A 285 17.08 13.38 2.16
CA ASP A 285 17.59 14.76 2.16
C ASP A 285 16.47 15.70 1.67
N PRO A 286 15.86 16.49 2.56
CA PRO A 286 14.76 17.37 2.19
C PRO A 286 15.16 18.43 1.16
N ALA A 287 16.45 18.76 1.03
CA ALA A 287 16.91 19.73 0.02
C ALA A 287 17.06 19.14 -1.37
N HIS A 288 17.04 17.82 -1.50
CA HIS A 288 17.30 17.20 -2.79
C HIS A 288 16.09 17.39 -3.72
N PRO A 289 16.24 17.95 -4.94
CA PRO A 289 15.11 18.27 -5.81
C PRO A 289 14.20 17.07 -6.13
N ARG A 290 14.76 15.86 -6.19
CA ARG A 290 13.95 14.64 -6.41
C ARG A 290 13.11 14.24 -5.21
N ILE A 291 13.53 14.55 -3.98
CA ILE A 291 12.69 14.33 -2.80
C ILE A 291 11.50 15.28 -2.82
N GLN A 292 11.71 16.53 -3.21
CA GLN A 292 10.63 17.50 -3.42
C GLN A 292 9.65 17.00 -4.48
N SER A 293 10.15 16.59 -5.65
CA SER A 293 9.33 16.01 -6.72
C SER A 293 8.57 14.77 -6.28
N PHE A 294 9.21 13.85 -5.56
CA PHE A 294 8.58 12.64 -5.03
C PHE A 294 7.37 12.95 -4.15
N PHE A 295 7.50 13.87 -3.18
CA PHE A 295 6.38 14.23 -2.30
C PHE A 295 5.36 15.18 -2.94
N ALA A 296 5.72 15.86 -4.03
CA ALA A 296 4.76 16.60 -4.86
C ALA A 296 3.87 15.64 -5.66
N ASN A 297 4.47 14.63 -6.28
CA ASN A 297 3.76 13.68 -7.13
C ASN A 297 3.03 12.58 -6.34
N HIS A 298 3.58 12.20 -5.19
CA HIS A 298 3.06 11.12 -4.35
C HIS A 298 2.80 11.60 -2.91
N PRO A 299 1.73 12.38 -2.66
CA PRO A 299 1.29 12.66 -1.29
C PRO A 299 1.15 11.35 -0.51
N THR A 300 1.92 11.21 0.56
CA THR A 300 2.18 9.91 1.20
C THR A 300 1.64 9.90 2.63
N ILE A 301 0.97 8.83 3.01
CA ILE A 301 0.61 8.55 4.40
C ILE A 301 1.85 8.07 5.14
N VAL A 302 2.19 8.75 6.23
CA VAL A 302 3.37 8.47 7.05
C VAL A 302 2.97 8.29 8.51
N TYR A 303 3.89 7.77 9.32
CA TYR A 303 3.80 7.89 10.76
C TYR A 303 4.63 9.08 11.24
N ASP A 304 4.06 9.89 12.12
CA ASP A 304 4.84 10.84 12.93
C ASP A 304 5.64 10.08 14.01
N ARG A 305 6.42 10.84 14.80
CA ARG A 305 7.18 10.29 15.93
C ARG A 305 6.32 9.75 17.07
N HIS A 306 5.04 10.12 17.14
CA HIS A 306 4.07 9.63 18.11
C HIS A 306 3.26 8.43 17.61
N ASN A 307 3.60 7.88 16.43
CA ASN A 307 2.90 6.78 15.76
C ASN A 307 1.49 7.13 15.24
N ASN A 308 1.13 8.40 15.12
CA ASN A 308 -0.09 8.80 14.45
C ASN A 308 0.10 8.76 12.93
N LEU A 309 -0.97 8.41 12.22
CA LEU A 309 -0.99 8.56 10.77
C LEU A 309 -1.11 10.04 10.41
N CYS A 310 -0.27 10.48 9.48
CA CYS A 310 -0.23 11.84 8.94
C CYS A 310 -0.11 11.76 7.42
N ILE A 311 -0.30 12.89 6.74
CA ILE A 311 0.01 13.01 5.30
C ILE A 311 1.27 13.87 5.16
N MET A 312 2.23 13.41 4.37
CA MET A 312 3.39 14.17 3.93
C MET A 312 3.25 14.48 2.44
N SER A 313 3.35 15.74 2.06
CA SER A 313 3.39 16.17 0.65
C SER A 313 4.28 17.41 0.49
N ALA A 314 4.78 17.69 -0.71
CA ALA A 314 5.35 19.00 -1.01
C ALA A 314 4.26 20.05 -1.32
N ASN A 315 3.03 19.59 -1.60
CA ASN A 315 1.88 20.43 -1.93
C ASN A 315 1.03 20.73 -0.69
N LYS A 316 0.29 21.84 -0.73
CA LYS A 316 -0.73 22.18 0.27
C LYS A 316 -1.94 21.24 0.18
N PRO A 317 -2.73 21.07 1.26
CA PRO A 317 -3.97 20.30 1.20
C PRO A 317 -4.91 20.72 0.07
N SER A 318 -5.03 22.02 -0.20
CA SER A 318 -5.88 22.56 -1.27
C SER A 318 -5.43 22.20 -2.69
N GLU A 319 -4.19 21.78 -2.86
CA GLU A 319 -3.58 21.44 -4.16
C GLU A 319 -3.61 19.93 -4.44
N VAL A 320 -3.95 19.11 -3.44
CA VAL A 320 -4.03 17.66 -3.57
C VAL A 320 -5.47 17.21 -3.66
N GLN A 321 -5.79 16.43 -4.69
CA GLN A 321 -7.10 15.82 -4.81
C GLN A 321 -7.25 14.66 -3.82
N PHE A 322 -8.07 14.82 -2.79
CA PHE A 322 -8.44 13.73 -1.88
C PHE A 322 -9.90 13.79 -1.45
N ARG A 323 -10.39 12.73 -0.78
CA ARG A 323 -11.74 12.68 -0.21
C ARG A 323 -11.69 13.09 1.27
N PRO A 324 -12.57 13.99 1.75
CA PRO A 324 -12.53 14.45 3.14
C PRO A 324 -12.58 13.34 4.19
N SER A 325 -13.21 12.19 3.91
CA SER A 325 -13.25 11.03 4.82
C SER A 325 -11.87 10.47 5.17
N ILE A 326 -10.82 10.78 4.41
CA ILE A 326 -9.44 10.43 4.79
C ILE A 326 -8.98 11.20 6.02
N LEU A 327 -9.45 12.44 6.20
CA LEU A 327 -9.04 13.34 7.27
C LEU A 327 -9.46 12.83 8.64
N GLU A 328 -10.56 12.08 8.72
CA GLU A 328 -10.98 11.37 9.94
C GLU A 328 -9.91 10.39 10.45
N GLY A 329 -9.08 9.90 9.53
CA GLY A 329 -8.06 8.88 9.70
C GLY A 329 -6.66 9.39 10.02
N VAL A 330 -6.38 10.66 9.78
CA VAL A 330 -5.06 11.28 9.95
C VAL A 330 -5.09 12.38 11.01
N SER A 331 -3.95 12.62 11.65
CA SER A 331 -3.82 13.60 12.73
C SER A 331 -3.31 14.97 12.26
N SER A 332 -2.58 14.99 11.14
CA SER A 332 -2.01 16.21 10.58
C SER A 332 -1.66 16.04 9.09
N TRP A 333 -1.45 17.19 8.45
CA TRP A 333 -0.81 17.32 7.16
C TRP A 333 0.51 18.06 7.34
N TRP A 334 1.60 17.44 6.89
CA TRP A 334 2.94 18.01 6.91
C TRP A 334 3.34 18.35 5.48
N ARG A 335 3.62 19.62 5.23
CA ARG A 335 4.16 20.07 3.96
C ARG A 335 5.67 20.11 4.04
N LEU A 336 6.33 19.37 3.16
CA LEU A 336 7.77 19.51 2.93
C LEU A 336 7.99 20.79 2.13
N VAL A 337 8.64 21.79 2.72
CA VAL A 337 8.88 23.07 2.05
C VAL A 337 10.07 22.99 1.09
N SER A 338 10.12 23.87 0.09
CA SER A 338 11.24 23.95 -0.84
C SER A 338 12.50 24.48 -0.15
N PRO A 339 13.70 24.30 -0.73
CA PRO A 339 14.93 24.89 -0.21
C PRO A 339 14.86 26.41 -0.02
N GLU A 340 14.22 27.11 -0.95
CA GLU A 340 14.06 28.56 -0.93
C GLU A 340 13.18 28.98 0.25
N GLU A 341 12.00 28.36 0.41
CA GLU A 341 11.11 28.65 1.53
C GLU A 341 11.73 28.25 2.88
N ALA A 342 12.51 27.15 2.92
CA ALA A 342 13.24 26.76 4.13
C ALA A 342 14.28 27.82 4.54
N GLN A 343 14.98 28.41 3.57
CA GLN A 343 15.94 29.49 3.82
C GLN A 343 15.23 30.77 4.28
N GLU A 344 14.13 31.16 3.62
CA GLU A 344 13.33 32.34 3.99
C GLU A 344 12.78 32.26 5.42
N ARG A 345 12.44 31.06 5.87
CA ARG A 345 11.89 30.78 7.20
C ARG A 345 12.92 30.34 8.24
N ASP A 346 14.21 30.33 7.90
CA ASP A 346 15.31 29.86 8.74
C ASP A 346 15.07 28.44 9.34
N LEU A 347 14.58 27.52 8.50
CA LEU A 347 14.29 26.15 8.90
C LEU A 347 15.53 25.25 8.87
N SER A 348 15.80 24.58 9.98
CA SER A 348 16.87 23.58 10.09
C SER A 348 16.48 22.24 9.46
N LYS A 349 17.45 21.56 8.83
CA LYS A 349 17.29 20.15 8.41
C LYS A 349 17.24 19.18 9.58
N ALA A 350 17.60 19.62 10.79
CA ALA A 350 17.58 18.77 11.98
C ALA A 350 16.16 18.24 12.25
N PRO A 351 16.00 17.00 12.73
CA PRO A 351 14.69 16.50 13.11
C PRO A 351 14.01 17.33 14.20
N THR A 352 12.67 17.36 14.20
CA THR A 352 11.83 17.99 15.23
C THR A 352 11.18 16.93 16.11
N ASP A 353 10.42 17.34 17.14
CA ASP A 353 9.71 16.39 18.00
C ASP A 353 8.66 15.56 17.26
N ASP A 354 8.08 16.08 16.18
CA ASP A 354 7.05 15.41 15.40
C ASP A 354 7.60 14.69 14.15
N MET A 355 8.62 15.27 13.49
CA MET A 355 9.03 14.90 12.14
C MET A 355 10.54 14.67 12.00
N PRO A 356 10.97 13.82 11.04
CA PRO A 356 12.39 13.49 10.85
C PRO A 356 13.23 14.61 10.21
N THR A 357 12.63 15.76 9.91
CA THR A 357 13.28 16.96 9.38
C THR A 357 12.48 18.20 9.79
N GLY A 358 13.18 19.30 10.10
CA GLY A 358 12.59 20.60 10.38
C GLY A 358 12.13 21.37 9.14
N TRP A 359 12.34 20.82 7.95
CA TRP A 359 11.78 21.35 6.69
C TRP A 359 10.31 20.96 6.48
N CYS A 360 9.69 20.29 7.45
CA CYS A 360 8.27 20.01 7.43
C CYS A 360 7.52 21.07 8.24
N ILE A 361 6.55 21.73 7.61
CA ILE A 361 5.61 22.61 8.33
C ILE A 361 4.24 21.96 8.42
N ARG A 362 3.55 22.20 9.54
CA ARG A 362 2.19 21.67 9.73
C ARG A 362 1.20 22.57 9.01
N GLU A 363 0.40 21.99 8.13
CA GLU A 363 -0.68 22.66 7.43
C GLU A 363 -2.00 22.51 8.19
N THR A 364 -2.87 23.52 8.06
CA THR A 364 -4.23 23.43 8.59
C THR A 364 -5.07 22.55 7.66
N LEU A 365 -5.75 21.56 8.24
CA LEU A 365 -6.69 20.73 7.49
C LEU A 365 -7.97 21.51 7.19
N PRO A 366 -8.55 21.34 5.99
CA PRO A 366 -9.78 22.02 5.59
C PRO A 366 -11.03 21.53 6.34
#